data_AF-A0AA88NT18-F1
#
_entry.id   AF-A0AA88NT18-F1
#
_cell.length_a   1.000
_cell.length_b   1.000
_cell.length_c   1.000
_cell.angle_alpha   90.00
_cell.angle_beta   90.00
_cell.angle_gamma   90.00
#
_symmetry.space_group_name_H-M   'P 1'
#
loop_
_entity.id
_entity.type
_entity.pdbx_description
1 polymer ?
#
loop_
_entity_poly.entity_id
_entity_poly.type
_entity_poly.pdbx_seq_one_letter_code
_entity_poly.pdbx_strand_id
1 'polypeptide(L)'
;MCFFILTDSYTGNQRYIYISTTMTWLEAQAYCRQHHTDLASSRDATEYSVIKGLTSGSTWFGLFRDSWKWTDQTNISTISWMTGKADNALGNENCGYINNGQAADALCSDIMPFFCYSDITGKQQTLRVKVRSKEDVNDPAVMMAILDGHLGRSNPPHFPAFIKL
;
A
#
# COMPACT_ATOMS: atom_id res chain seq x y z
N MET A 1 24.80 1.64 -7.32
CA MET A 1 24.11 2.66 -6.51
C MET A 1 22.80 2.08 -6.03
N CYS A 2 22.59 1.96 -4.72
CA CYS A 2 21.28 1.60 -4.16
C CYS A 2 20.45 2.89 -4.04
N PHE A 3 19.33 2.95 -4.74
CA PHE A 3 18.34 4.02 -4.50
C PHE A 3 17.65 3.71 -3.17
N PHE A 4 17.75 4.64 -2.23
CA PHE A 4 17.17 4.56 -0.89
C PHE A 4 15.64 4.55 -0.97
N ILE A 5 15.01 3.36 -1.00
CA ILE A 5 13.56 3.24 -0.73
C ILE A 5 13.37 3.51 0.76
N LEU A 6 12.75 4.64 1.11
CA LEU A 6 12.56 5.05 2.49
C LEU A 6 11.30 4.44 3.11
N THR A 7 10.26 4.18 2.31
CA THR A 7 8.99 3.56 2.75
C THR A 7 8.28 2.87 1.58
N ASP A 8 7.72 1.69 1.82
CA ASP A 8 6.79 1.02 0.91
C ASP A 8 5.54 0.51 1.66
N SER A 9 4.46 0.31 0.92
CA SER A 9 3.21 -0.26 1.44
C SER A 9 2.58 -1.18 0.40
N TYR A 10 1.66 -2.04 0.83
CA TYR A 10 1.10 -3.11 0.02
C TYR A 10 -0.43 -3.08 0.06
N THR A 11 -1.07 -3.32 -1.08
CA THR A 11 -2.53 -3.49 -1.18
C THR A 11 -2.82 -4.54 -2.25
N GLY A 12 -3.34 -5.70 -1.83
CA GLY A 12 -3.52 -6.84 -2.72
C GLY A 12 -2.20 -7.24 -3.38
N ASN A 13 -2.17 -7.22 -4.72
CA ASN A 13 -0.99 -7.55 -5.51
C ASN A 13 -0.17 -6.31 -5.91
N GLN A 14 -0.35 -5.17 -5.26
CA GLN A 14 0.36 -3.94 -5.59
C GLN A 14 1.24 -3.48 -4.44
N ARG A 15 2.44 -3.04 -4.80
CA ARG A 15 3.41 -2.41 -3.93
C ARG A 15 3.50 -0.92 -4.29
N TYR A 16 3.33 -0.05 -3.31
CA TYR A 16 3.46 1.40 -3.41
C TYR A 16 4.80 1.82 -2.80
N ILE A 17 5.56 2.64 -3.51
CA ILE A 17 6.96 2.92 -3.20
C ILE A 17 7.15 4.44 -3.21
N TYR A 18 7.63 4.99 -2.09
CA TYR A 18 8.02 6.39 -2.02
C TYR A 18 9.46 6.58 -2.49
N ILE A 19 9.65 7.49 -3.45
CA ILE A 19 10.95 7.91 -3.96
C ILE A 19 11.20 9.36 -3.55
N SER A 20 12.22 9.58 -2.71
CA SER A 20 12.54 10.91 -2.16
C SER A 20 13.25 11.85 -3.12
N THR A 21 13.66 11.36 -4.30
CA THR A 21 14.30 12.19 -5.33
C THR A 21 13.27 13.11 -5.95
N THR A 22 13.58 14.40 -6.08
CA THR A 22 12.68 15.38 -6.65
C THR A 22 12.81 15.45 -8.16
N MET A 23 11.71 15.30 -8.87
CA MET A 23 11.65 15.34 -10.33
C MET A 23 10.38 16.06 -10.79
N THR A 24 10.35 16.51 -12.05
CA THR A 24 9.08 16.93 -12.68
C THR A 24 8.13 15.74 -12.79
N TRP A 25 6.83 16.00 -12.94
CA TRP A 25 5.84 14.92 -12.99
C TRP A 25 6.13 13.91 -14.13
N LEU A 26 6.52 14.42 -15.30
CA LEU A 26 6.85 13.59 -16.47
C LEU A 26 8.12 12.76 -16.26
N GLU A 27 9.16 13.34 -15.65
CA GLU A 27 10.39 12.63 -15.31
C GLU A 27 10.14 11.56 -14.25
N ALA A 28 9.34 11.87 -13.23
CA ALA A 28 8.92 10.91 -12.21
C ALA A 28 8.15 9.74 -12.83
N GLN A 29 7.23 10.01 -13.76
CA GLN A 29 6.50 8.95 -14.48
C GLN A 29 7.47 8.08 -15.29
N ALA A 30 8.38 8.70 -16.03
CA ALA A 30 9.38 7.98 -16.81
C ALA A 30 10.28 7.10 -15.91
N TYR A 31 10.72 7.62 -14.77
CA TYR A 31 11.47 6.86 -13.77
C TYR A 31 10.67 5.65 -13.27
N CYS A 32 9.40 5.83 -12.89
CA CYS A 32 8.58 4.73 -12.42
C CYS A 32 8.38 3.67 -13.51
N ARG A 33 8.17 4.04 -14.77
CA ARG A 33 8.06 3.07 -15.87
C ARG A 33 9.37 2.36 -16.21
N GLN A 34 10.51 2.99 -15.91
CA GLN A 34 11.82 2.39 -16.11
C GLN A 34 12.18 1.38 -15.01
N HIS A 35 11.80 1.66 -13.77
CA HIS A 35 12.24 0.89 -12.59
C HIS A 35 11.13 0.06 -11.91
N HIS A 36 9.87 0.36 -12.20
CA HIS A 36 8.66 -0.16 -11.57
C HIS A 36 7.56 -0.37 -12.65
N THR A 37 6.28 -0.32 -12.27
CA THR A 37 5.18 -0.38 -13.24
C THR A 37 4.85 1.03 -13.78
N ASP A 38 4.42 1.95 -12.92
CA ASP A 38 4.13 3.35 -13.29
C ASP A 38 4.04 4.25 -12.04
N LEU A 39 3.75 5.53 -12.22
CA LEU A 39 3.38 6.46 -11.16
C LEU A 39 2.12 5.93 -10.43
N ALA A 40 2.10 5.97 -9.10
CA ALA A 40 1.01 5.41 -8.30
C ALA A 40 -0.28 6.24 -8.44
N SER A 41 -1.30 5.70 -9.12
CA SER A 41 -2.66 6.25 -9.13
C SER A 41 -3.48 5.79 -7.93
N SER A 42 -4.52 6.54 -7.55
CA SER A 42 -5.45 6.15 -6.48
C SER A 42 -6.83 5.80 -7.03
N ARG A 43 -6.98 4.63 -7.66
CA ARG A 43 -8.22 4.26 -8.38
C ARG A 43 -9.40 4.02 -7.44
N ASP A 44 -9.13 3.72 -6.18
CA ASP A 44 -10.14 3.56 -5.14
C ASP A 44 -9.70 4.17 -3.79
N ALA A 45 -10.62 4.15 -2.82
CA ALA A 45 -10.40 4.72 -1.49
C ALA A 45 -9.33 3.97 -0.67
N THR A 46 -9.12 2.68 -0.94
CA THR A 46 -8.10 1.87 -0.28
C THR A 46 -6.72 2.28 -0.79
N GLU A 47 -6.54 2.37 -2.11
CA GLU A 47 -5.31 2.83 -2.74
C GLU A 47 -4.97 4.27 -2.29
N TYR A 48 -5.95 5.18 -2.30
CA TYR A 48 -5.76 6.55 -1.83
C TYR A 48 -5.29 6.60 -0.37
N SER A 49 -5.87 5.76 0.49
CA SER A 49 -5.50 5.69 1.92
C SER A 49 -4.09 5.17 2.14
N VAL A 50 -3.61 4.28 1.28
CA VAL A 50 -2.24 3.78 1.32
C VAL A 50 -1.25 4.86 0.88
N ILE A 51 -1.49 5.50 -0.26
CA ILE A 51 -0.60 6.54 -0.81
C ILE A 51 -0.46 7.70 0.18
N LYS A 52 -1.57 8.20 0.74
CA LYS A 52 -1.54 9.33 1.67
C LYS A 52 -0.82 9.04 2.99
N GLY A 53 -0.68 7.76 3.37
CA GLY A 53 -0.03 7.34 4.60
C GLY A 53 1.51 7.23 4.50
N LEU A 54 2.06 7.27 3.28
CA LEU A 54 3.48 7.04 3.06
C LEU A 54 4.37 8.28 3.31
N THR A 55 3.79 9.48 3.32
CA THR A 55 4.52 10.74 3.54
C THR A 55 3.59 11.86 4.01
N SER A 56 4.16 12.84 4.70
CA SER A 56 3.50 14.11 5.02
C SER A 56 3.83 15.23 4.02
N GLY A 57 4.87 15.07 3.20
CA GLY A 57 5.34 16.10 2.26
C GLY A 57 4.59 16.12 0.93
N SER A 58 4.73 17.22 0.18
CA SER A 58 4.21 17.34 -1.18
C SER A 58 4.88 16.33 -2.10
N THR A 59 4.08 15.44 -2.68
CA THR A 59 4.57 14.27 -3.42
C THR A 59 3.69 13.98 -4.63
N TRP A 60 4.30 13.76 -5.80
CA TRP A 60 3.58 13.41 -7.01
C TRP A 60 2.93 12.03 -6.91
N PHE A 61 1.74 11.93 -7.52
CA PHE A 61 1.03 10.67 -7.74
C PHE A 61 0.38 10.68 -9.12
N GLY A 62 -0.15 9.54 -9.55
CA GLY A 62 -0.63 9.19 -10.89
C GLY A 62 -1.81 10.02 -11.43
N LEU A 63 -2.17 11.13 -10.80
CA LEU A 63 -3.30 11.96 -11.14
C LEU A 63 -2.91 13.02 -12.19
N PHE A 64 -3.53 12.94 -13.37
CA PHE A 64 -3.27 13.84 -14.51
C PHE A 64 -4.57 14.34 -15.14
N ARG A 65 -4.62 15.62 -15.49
CA ARG A 65 -5.77 16.29 -16.12
C ARG A 65 -5.51 16.55 -17.60
N ASP A 66 -6.46 16.16 -18.44
CA ASP A 66 -6.52 16.59 -19.84
C ASP A 66 -7.75 17.49 -20.07
N SER A 67 -7.48 18.73 -20.49
CA SER A 67 -8.38 19.79 -20.99
C SER A 67 -9.59 20.19 -20.13
N TRP A 68 -10.18 19.28 -19.36
CA TRP A 68 -11.29 19.49 -18.42
C TRP A 68 -11.52 18.32 -17.45
N LYS A 69 -10.86 17.16 -17.59
CA LYS A 69 -11.08 15.98 -16.73
C LYS A 69 -9.80 15.27 -16.33
N TRP A 70 -9.83 14.60 -15.18
CA TRP A 70 -8.79 13.67 -14.74
C TRP A 70 -8.84 12.39 -15.59
N THR A 71 -7.69 11.90 -16.06
CA THR A 71 -7.59 10.78 -17.02
C THR A 71 -7.09 9.48 -16.40
N ASP A 72 -6.67 9.50 -15.15
CA ASP A 72 -6.05 8.39 -14.42
C ASP A 72 -7.05 7.33 -13.91
N GLN A 73 -8.29 7.38 -14.40
CA GLN A 73 -9.42 6.53 -13.99
C GLN A 73 -9.79 6.64 -12.50
N THR A 74 -9.21 7.59 -11.78
CA THR A 74 -9.55 7.83 -10.38
C THR A 74 -10.96 8.38 -10.27
N ASN A 75 -11.74 7.80 -9.35
CA ASN A 75 -13.03 8.36 -8.99
C ASN A 75 -12.82 9.64 -8.16
N ILE A 76 -13.26 10.79 -8.65
CA ILE A 76 -13.06 12.08 -7.97
C ILE A 76 -13.60 12.06 -6.53
N SER A 77 -14.63 11.26 -6.24
CA SER A 77 -15.23 11.17 -4.90
C SER A 77 -14.36 10.43 -3.88
N THR A 78 -13.33 9.68 -4.31
CA THR A 78 -12.42 8.97 -3.39
C THR A 78 -11.25 9.84 -2.95
N ILE A 79 -10.98 10.94 -3.65
CA ILE A 79 -9.90 11.86 -3.35
C ILE A 79 -10.35 12.87 -2.30
N SER A 80 -9.54 13.03 -1.25
CA SER A 80 -9.70 14.10 -0.26
C SER A 80 -8.97 15.36 -0.75
N TRP A 81 -9.68 16.25 -1.44
CA TRP A 81 -9.11 17.50 -1.93
C TRP A 81 -8.76 18.48 -0.81
N MET A 82 -7.73 19.30 -1.04
CA MET A 82 -7.49 20.51 -0.25
C MET A 82 -8.62 21.51 -0.47
N THR A 83 -8.95 22.32 0.53
CA THR A 83 -10.01 23.33 0.43
C THR A 83 -9.75 24.25 -0.77
N GLY A 84 -10.73 24.34 -1.67
CA GLY A 84 -10.64 25.16 -2.88
C GLY A 84 -9.97 24.48 -4.07
N LYS A 85 -9.44 23.25 -3.93
CA LYS A 85 -8.78 22.51 -5.00
C LYS A 85 -9.67 21.39 -5.56
N ALA A 86 -9.41 20.92 -6.78
CA ALA A 86 -8.49 21.49 -7.77
C ALA A 86 -9.10 22.74 -8.43
N ASP A 87 -8.35 23.85 -8.49
CA ASP A 87 -8.80 25.15 -9.00
C ASP A 87 -8.22 25.52 -10.37
N ASN A 88 -7.17 24.83 -10.81
CA ASN A 88 -6.40 25.16 -12.00
C ASN A 88 -6.06 26.65 -12.08
N ALA A 89 -5.54 27.22 -10.99
CA ALA A 89 -5.37 28.65 -10.78
C ALA A 89 -4.55 29.34 -11.88
N LEU A 90 -3.54 28.64 -12.43
CA LEU A 90 -2.69 29.14 -13.51
C LEU A 90 -3.14 28.74 -14.92
N GLY A 91 -4.26 28.00 -15.03
CA GLY A 91 -4.80 27.51 -16.30
C GLY A 91 -4.07 26.29 -16.88
N ASN A 92 -2.98 25.84 -16.26
CA ASN A 92 -2.15 24.71 -16.70
C ASN A 92 -1.64 23.81 -15.54
N GLU A 93 -2.33 23.81 -14.39
CA GLU A 93 -2.05 22.93 -13.26
C GLU A 93 -2.67 21.55 -13.51
N ASN A 94 -2.04 20.79 -14.40
CA ASN A 94 -2.58 19.51 -14.87
C ASN A 94 -2.09 18.30 -14.09
N CYS A 95 -1.20 18.48 -13.11
CA CYS A 95 -0.57 17.40 -12.37
C CYS A 95 -0.99 17.41 -10.90
N GLY A 96 -1.45 16.27 -10.41
CA GLY A 96 -1.89 16.10 -9.04
C GLY A 96 -0.76 15.72 -8.10
N TYR A 97 -0.74 16.30 -6.91
CA TYR A 97 0.13 15.92 -5.80
C TYR A 97 -0.66 15.71 -4.52
N ILE A 98 -0.08 14.97 -3.58
CA ILE A 98 -0.60 14.81 -2.23
C ILE A 98 0.30 15.58 -1.26
N ASN A 99 -0.30 16.28 -0.31
CA ASN A 99 0.38 16.96 0.78
C ASN A 99 -0.43 16.82 2.07
N ASN A 100 0.20 16.34 3.15
CA ASN A 100 -0.48 16.01 4.40
C ASN A 100 -1.78 15.19 4.22
N GLY A 101 -1.76 14.28 3.25
CA GLY A 101 -2.87 13.39 2.91
C GLY A 101 -4.08 14.02 2.20
N GLN A 102 -3.96 15.27 1.76
CA GLN A 102 -4.91 15.92 0.87
C GLN A 102 -4.32 16.12 -0.53
N ALA A 103 -5.15 15.99 -1.55
CA ALA A 103 -4.74 16.20 -2.93
C ALA A 103 -4.95 17.65 -3.38
N ALA A 104 -4.07 18.11 -4.27
CA ALA A 104 -4.18 19.38 -4.98
C ALA A 104 -3.57 19.25 -6.38
N ASP A 105 -3.86 20.22 -7.23
CA ASP A 105 -3.24 20.39 -8.54
C ASP A 105 -2.09 21.39 -8.48
N ALA A 106 -1.08 21.15 -9.31
CA ALA A 106 0.13 21.94 -9.45
C ALA A 106 0.62 21.94 -10.90
N LEU A 107 1.59 22.81 -11.18
CA LEU A 107 2.28 22.83 -12.47
C LEU A 107 3.08 21.53 -12.62
N CYS A 108 2.95 20.87 -13.77
CA CYS A 108 3.70 19.65 -14.05
C CYS A 108 5.23 19.86 -14.09
N SER A 109 5.68 21.10 -14.18
CA SER A 109 7.09 21.53 -14.11
C SER A 109 7.63 21.66 -12.68
N ASP A 110 6.77 21.61 -11.66
CA ASP A 110 7.23 21.64 -10.27
C ASP A 110 8.03 20.36 -9.98
N ILE A 111 9.00 20.47 -9.07
CA ILE A 111 9.86 19.35 -8.70
C ILE A 111 9.48 18.83 -7.31
N MET A 112 9.09 17.56 -7.23
CA MET A 112 8.66 16.94 -5.98
C MET A 112 9.14 15.48 -5.91
N PRO A 113 9.27 14.92 -4.70
CA PRO A 113 9.29 13.47 -4.52
C PRO A 113 8.07 12.81 -5.17
N PHE A 114 8.09 11.50 -5.37
CA PHE A 114 7.01 10.83 -6.09
C PHE A 114 6.75 9.40 -5.62
N PHE A 115 5.53 8.94 -5.88
CA PHE A 115 5.12 7.56 -5.64
C PHE A 115 5.13 6.74 -6.92
N CYS A 116 5.83 5.61 -6.91
CA CYS A 116 5.67 4.56 -7.90
C CYS A 116 4.78 3.45 -7.36
N TYR A 117 4.16 2.68 -8.25
CA TYR A 117 3.64 1.37 -7.91
C TYR A 117 4.31 0.27 -8.73
N SER A 118 4.31 -0.95 -8.19
CA SER A 118 4.73 -2.16 -8.87
C SER A 118 3.66 -3.22 -8.70
N ASP A 119 3.27 -3.86 -9.80
CA ASP A 119 2.47 -5.08 -9.72
C ASP A 119 3.37 -6.23 -9.26
N ILE A 120 3.00 -6.83 -8.14
CA ILE A 120 3.63 -8.03 -7.61
C ILE A 120 3.15 -9.19 -8.47
N THR A 121 3.80 -9.34 -9.62
CA THR A 121 3.64 -10.50 -10.52
C THR A 121 4.33 -11.73 -9.92
N GLY A 122 3.98 -12.05 -8.68
CA GLY A 122 4.29 -13.37 -8.14
C GLY A 122 3.43 -14.38 -8.87
N LYS A 123 4.03 -15.27 -9.67
CA LYS A 123 3.36 -16.51 -10.05
C LYS A 123 2.84 -17.12 -8.76
N GLN A 124 1.53 -17.29 -8.65
CA GLN A 124 0.91 -18.00 -7.53
C GLN A 124 1.46 -19.43 -7.54
N GLN A 125 2.58 -19.66 -6.87
CA GLN A 125 3.11 -21.00 -6.69
C GLN A 125 2.32 -21.59 -5.53
N THR A 126 1.26 -22.33 -5.86
CA THR A 126 0.56 -23.16 -4.88
C THR A 126 1.52 -24.25 -4.44
N LEU A 127 2.27 -24.00 -3.37
CA LEU A 127 3.10 -25.02 -2.75
C LEU A 127 2.14 -26.02 -2.08
N ARG A 128 1.89 -27.16 -2.74
CA ARG A 128 1.18 -28.29 -2.13
C ARG A 128 2.09 -28.93 -1.10
N VAL A 129 2.10 -28.37 0.10
CA VAL A 129 2.80 -28.96 1.24
C VAL A 129 2.00 -30.18 1.69
N LYS A 130 2.56 -31.37 1.51
CA LYS A 130 2.02 -32.59 2.10
C LYS A 130 2.59 -32.71 3.51
N VAL A 131 1.86 -32.20 4.50
CA VAL A 131 2.18 -32.43 5.91
C VAL A 131 2.05 -33.92 6.18
N ARG A 132 3.12 -34.55 6.68
CA ARG A 132 3.10 -35.93 7.15
C ARG A 132 3.40 -35.92 8.64
N SER A 133 2.37 -36.03 9.47
CA SER A 133 2.50 -36.40 10.87
C SER A 133 2.58 -37.92 10.98
N LYS A 134 3.24 -38.42 12.02
CA LYS A 134 3.13 -39.84 12.41
C LYS A 134 1.87 -40.06 13.26
N GLU A 135 1.31 -38.97 13.75
CA GLU A 135 0.19 -38.87 14.67
C GLU A 135 -1.14 -38.81 13.89
N ASP A 136 -2.15 -39.53 14.37
CA ASP A 136 -3.50 -39.57 13.80
C ASP A 136 -4.30 -38.35 14.25
N VAL A 137 -4.93 -37.65 13.31
CA VAL A 137 -5.75 -36.45 13.57
C VAL A 137 -7.02 -36.78 14.37
N ASN A 138 -7.42 -38.06 14.39
CA ASN A 138 -8.55 -38.55 15.17
C ASN A 138 -8.15 -39.05 16.57
N ASP A 139 -6.87 -38.99 16.93
CA ASP A 139 -6.43 -39.32 18.28
C ASP A 139 -6.98 -38.26 19.27
N PRO A 140 -7.65 -38.67 20.36
CA PRO A 140 -8.22 -37.74 21.35
C PRO A 140 -7.20 -36.76 21.92
N ALA A 141 -5.93 -37.15 22.09
CA ALA A 141 -4.87 -36.28 22.58
C ALA A 141 -4.44 -35.24 21.54
N VAL A 142 -4.42 -35.64 20.26
CA VAL A 142 -4.14 -34.73 19.13
C VAL A 142 -5.27 -33.74 18.94
N MET A 143 -6.52 -34.20 19.03
CA MET A 143 -7.70 -33.32 18.93
C MET A 143 -7.73 -32.29 20.07
N MET A 144 -7.38 -32.68 21.30
CA MET A 144 -7.24 -31.76 22.42
C MET A 144 -6.14 -30.73 22.21
N ALA A 145 -4.97 -31.14 21.68
CA ALA A 145 -3.88 -30.22 21.38
C ALA A 145 -4.20 -29.23 20.24
N ILE A 146 -4.96 -29.65 19.23
CA ILE A 146 -5.43 -28.78 18.14
C ILE A 146 -6.45 -27.74 18.64
N LEU A 147 -7.34 -28.15 19.55
CA LEU A 147 -8.35 -27.27 20.16
C LEU A 147 -7.72 -26.21 21.08
N ASP A 148 -6.69 -26.59 21.85
CA ASP A 148 -5.93 -25.67 22.70
C ASP A 148 -5.11 -24.65 21.88
N GLY A 149 -4.68 -25.03 20.67
CA GLY A 149 -3.95 -24.15 19.75
C GLY A 149 -4.80 -23.05 19.06
N HIS A 150 -6.12 -23.23 18.93
CA HIS A 150 -7.02 -22.23 18.31
C HIS A 150 -7.60 -21.23 19.32
N LEU A 151 -7.63 -21.59 20.60
CA LEU A 151 -8.08 -20.72 21.68
C LEU A 151 -6.85 -20.05 22.27
N GLY A 152 -6.51 -18.87 21.75
CA GLY A 152 -5.37 -18.08 22.22
C GLY A 152 -5.34 -17.98 23.75
N ARG A 153 -4.19 -18.34 24.33
CA ARG A 153 -3.74 -18.09 25.71
C ARG A 153 -4.83 -17.52 26.64
N SER A 154 -5.64 -18.38 27.22
CA SER A 154 -6.18 -18.13 28.55
C SER A 154 -5.37 -18.97 29.54
N ASN A 155 -4.91 -18.32 30.61
CA ASN A 155 -4.09 -18.84 31.71
C ASN A 155 -4.28 -20.33 32.03
N PRO A 156 -3.20 -21.03 32.45
CA PRO A 156 -3.29 -22.42 32.85
C PRO A 156 -4.24 -22.57 34.05
N PRO A 157 -5.04 -23.65 34.12
CA PRO A 157 -5.79 -23.96 35.33
C PRO A 157 -4.79 -24.26 36.46
N HIS A 158 -4.93 -23.50 37.55
CA HIS A 158 -4.40 -23.83 38.86
C HIS A 158 -4.75 -25.28 39.20
N PHE A 159 -3.75 -26.17 39.27
CA PHE A 159 -3.90 -27.40 40.03
C PHE A 159 -3.56 -27.10 41.49
N PRO A 160 -4.44 -27.42 42.45
CA PRO A 160 -4.09 -27.34 43.86
C PRO A 160 -3.05 -28.43 44.15
N ALA A 161 -1.99 -28.04 44.86
CA ALA A 161 -1.11 -28.99 45.50
C ALA A 161 -1.91 -29.79 46.52
N PHE A 162 -1.98 -31.12 46.36
CA PHE A 162 -2.18 -32.04 47.47
C PHE A 162 -1.30 -33.28 47.31
N ILE A 163 -0.71 -33.62 48.46
CA ILE A 163 0.35 -34.57 48.77
C ILE A 163 -0.26 -35.93 49.16
N LYS A 164 0.37 -37.04 48.75
CA LYS A 164 0.78 -38.26 49.54
C LYS A 164 0.74 -39.52 48.67
N LEU A 165 1.88 -40.17 48.45
CA LEU A 165 2.48 -41.15 49.37
C LEU A 165 4.00 -41.00 49.32
#